data_AF-A0AAQ1GAI2-F1
#
_entry.id   AF-A0AAQ1GAI2-F1
#
_cell.length_a   1.000
_cell.length_b   1.000
_cell.length_c   1.000
_cell.angle_alpha   90.00
_cell.angle_beta   90.00
_cell.angle_gamma   90.00
#
_symmetry.space_group_name_H-M   'P 1'
#
loop_
_entity.id
_entity.type
_entity.pdbx_description
1 polymer ?
#
loop_
_entity_poly.entity_id
_entity_poly.type
_entity_poly.pdbx_seq_one_letter_code
_entity_poly.pdbx_strand_id
1 'polypeptide(L)'
;MTFDPKPHWRALRSVWRMLSLTVLLLPILLVVVLGDWTGLFDQAAVPLFTVGMASLMLTLWRFRLYKRTLIRAEGLGDSAEAASAWAVLHRNQSLGLAAAALPALIALVHYFCVGEAIPLVLLVIVSLGAMLLYRPPAAWVN
;
A
#
# COMPACT_ATOMS: atom_id res chain seq x y z
N MET A 1 19.77 -26.72 10.33
CA MET A 1 18.68 -26.51 9.35
C MET A 1 19.06 -25.27 8.55
N THR A 2 19.14 -25.38 7.22
CA THR A 2 19.36 -24.23 6.33
C THR A 2 18.10 -23.39 6.28
N PHE A 3 18.23 -22.07 6.40
CA PHE A 3 17.12 -21.13 6.36
C PHE A 3 16.65 -20.96 4.91
N ASP A 4 15.38 -21.29 4.63
CA ASP A 4 14.79 -21.10 3.29
C ASP A 4 14.01 -19.76 3.21
N PRO A 5 14.50 -18.77 2.44
CA PRO A 5 13.81 -17.48 2.27
C PRO A 5 12.61 -17.55 1.31
N LYS A 6 12.46 -18.59 0.49
CA LYS A 6 11.42 -18.64 -0.57
C LYS A 6 9.99 -18.48 -0.04
N PRO A 7 9.56 -19.14 1.06
CA PRO A 7 8.22 -18.95 1.62
C PRO A 7 7.98 -17.50 2.05
N HIS A 8 8.99 -16.84 2.62
CA HIS A 8 8.87 -15.45 3.04
C HIS A 8 8.67 -14.52 1.86
N TRP A 9 9.39 -14.71 0.75
CA TRP A 9 9.19 -13.93 -0.46
C TRP A 9 7.79 -14.09 -1.07
N ARG A 10 7.28 -15.33 -1.12
CA ARG A 10 5.91 -15.61 -1.59
C ARG A 10 4.88 -14.92 -0.72
N ALA A 11 5.07 -14.93 0.60
CA ALA A 11 4.18 -14.24 1.53
C ALA A 11 4.19 -12.72 1.32
N LEU A 12 5.38 -12.08 1.22
CA LEU A 12 5.49 -10.64 0.93
C LEU A 12 4.79 -10.27 -0.40
N ARG A 13 4.90 -11.14 -1.42
CA ARG A 13 4.26 -10.91 -2.73
C ARG A 13 2.75 -11.07 -2.64
N SER A 14 2.28 -12.05 -1.89
CA SER A 14 0.85 -12.30 -1.70
C SER A 14 0.19 -11.10 -1.02
N VAL A 15 0.78 -10.59 0.07
CA VAL A 15 0.30 -9.41 0.80
C VAL A 15 0.27 -8.18 -0.10
N TRP A 16 1.36 -7.92 -0.83
CA TRP A 16 1.43 -6.82 -1.80
C TRP A 16 0.31 -6.92 -2.84
N ARG A 17 0.16 -8.09 -3.49
CA ARG A 17 -0.86 -8.30 -4.53
C ARG A 17 -2.27 -8.14 -3.98
N MET A 18 -2.57 -8.73 -2.82
CA MET A 18 -3.88 -8.65 -2.20
C MET A 18 -4.25 -7.20 -1.92
N LEU A 19 -3.39 -6.43 -1.25
CA LEU A 19 -3.68 -5.04 -0.92
C LEU A 19 -3.76 -4.15 -2.16
N SER A 20 -2.91 -4.34 -3.17
CA SER A 20 -3.00 -3.59 -4.43
C SER A 20 -4.29 -3.89 -5.20
N LEU A 21 -4.74 -5.15 -5.21
CA LEU A 21 -6.02 -5.51 -5.80
C LEU A 21 -7.18 -4.90 -5.02
N THR A 22 -7.14 -4.91 -3.68
CA THR A 22 -8.15 -4.25 -2.85
C THR A 22 -8.23 -2.76 -3.16
N VAL A 23 -7.09 -2.06 -3.21
CA VAL A 23 -7.03 -0.62 -3.54
C VAL A 23 -7.56 -0.33 -4.95
N LEU A 24 -7.37 -1.23 -5.91
CA LEU A 24 -7.88 -1.07 -7.27
C LEU A 24 -9.39 -1.33 -7.36
N LEU A 25 -9.88 -2.41 -6.74
CA LEU A 25 -11.24 -2.89 -6.92
C LEU A 25 -12.26 -2.19 -6.04
N LEU A 26 -11.88 -1.81 -4.82
CA LEU A 26 -12.80 -1.19 -3.87
C LEU A 26 -13.39 0.15 -4.36
N PRO A 27 -12.63 1.07 -4.99
CA PRO A 27 -13.18 2.28 -5.60
C PRO A 27 -14.16 2.00 -6.73
N ILE A 28 -13.88 0.98 -7.56
CA ILE A 28 -14.76 0.58 -8.67
C ILE A 28 -16.09 0.08 -8.09
N LEU A 29 -16.02 -0.79 -7.07
CA LEU A 29 -17.20 -1.28 -6.39
C LEU A 29 -18.01 -0.13 -5.77
N LEU A 30 -17.35 0.86 -5.15
CA LEU A 30 -18.01 2.01 -4.57
C LEU A 30 -18.78 2.82 -5.61
N VAL A 31 -18.17 3.14 -6.75
CA VAL A 31 -18.82 3.89 -7.84
C VAL A 31 -20.00 3.11 -8.41
N VAL A 32 -19.85 1.79 -8.60
CA VAL A 32 -20.94 0.93 -9.10
C VAL A 32 -22.12 0.88 -8.12
N VAL A 33 -21.86 0.84 -6.82
CA VAL A 33 -22.90 0.78 -5.78
C VAL A 33 -23.61 2.12 -5.61
N LEU A 34 -22.87 3.24 -5.70
CA LEU A 34 -23.41 4.57 -5.47
C LEU A 34 -24.05 5.21 -6.71
N GLY A 35 -23.66 4.82 -7.92
CA GLY A 35 -24.24 5.32 -9.17
C GLY A 35 -24.09 6.83 -9.32
N ASP A 36 -25.19 7.52 -9.67
CA ASP A 36 -25.26 8.98 -9.82
C ASP A 36 -25.37 9.70 -8.47
N TRP A 37 -24.46 9.35 -7.55
CA TRP A 37 -24.44 9.89 -6.20
C TRP A 37 -24.12 11.37 -6.18
N THR A 38 -25.03 12.15 -5.61
CA THR A 38 -24.82 13.56 -5.28
C THR A 38 -24.18 13.65 -3.90
N GLY A 39 -22.95 14.17 -3.84
CA GLY A 39 -22.21 14.34 -2.59
C GLY A 39 -22.99 15.11 -1.51
N LEU A 40 -22.60 14.90 -0.25
CA LEU A 40 -23.22 15.53 0.92
C LEU A 40 -22.49 16.81 1.38
N PHE A 41 -21.22 16.98 1.03
CA PHE A 41 -20.32 17.98 1.61
C PHE A 41 -19.28 18.50 0.59
N ASP A 42 -19.70 19.38 -0.33
CA ASP A 42 -18.81 19.96 -1.36
C ASP A 42 -17.58 20.67 -0.77
N GLN A 43 -17.75 21.33 0.38
CA GLN A 43 -16.66 22.01 1.10
C GLN A 43 -15.53 21.09 1.55
N ALA A 44 -15.74 19.77 1.55
CA ALA A 44 -14.73 18.77 1.89
C ALA A 44 -13.78 18.44 0.74
N ALA A 45 -14.06 18.88 -0.50
CA ALA A 45 -13.29 18.53 -1.70
C ALA A 45 -11.80 18.86 -1.55
N VAL A 46 -11.47 20.15 -1.41
CA VAL A 46 -10.07 20.60 -1.30
C VAL A 46 -9.37 20.05 -0.05
N PRO A 47 -9.97 20.09 1.16
CA PRO A 47 -9.35 19.52 2.36
C PRO A 47 -9.04 18.03 2.24
N LEU A 48 -10.01 17.20 1.81
CA LEU A 48 -9.83 15.76 1.73
C LEU A 48 -8.82 15.38 0.65
N PHE A 49 -8.85 16.03 -0.50
CA PHE A 49 -7.86 15.80 -1.54
C PHE A 49 -6.45 16.17 -1.07
N THR A 50 -6.31 17.30 -0.37
CA THR A 50 -5.03 17.76 0.19
C THR A 50 -4.49 16.78 1.23
N VAL A 51 -5.35 16.29 2.14
CA VAL A 51 -4.97 15.28 3.13
C VAL A 51 -4.59 13.96 2.45
N GLY A 52 -5.32 13.56 1.40
CA GLY A 52 -4.98 12.41 0.56
C GLY A 52 -3.58 12.50 -0.02
N MET A 53 -3.24 13.65 -0.62
CA MET A 53 -1.91 13.92 -1.17
C MET A 53 -0.83 13.98 -0.07
N ALA A 54 -1.09 14.67 1.04
CA ALA A 54 -0.14 14.81 2.14
C ALA A 54 0.21 13.44 2.77
N SER A 55 -0.74 12.50 2.78
CA SER A 55 -0.51 11.14 3.30
C SER A 55 0.60 10.38 2.57
N LEU A 56 0.98 10.79 1.34
CA LEU A 56 2.09 10.20 0.59
C LEU A 56 3.44 10.37 1.28
N MET A 57 3.61 11.44 2.05
CA MET A 57 4.85 11.69 2.78
C MET A 57 5.13 10.57 3.79
N LEU A 58 4.07 10.01 4.40
CA LEU A 58 4.18 8.87 5.29
C LEU A 58 4.73 7.64 4.56
N THR A 59 4.29 7.42 3.32
CA THR A 59 4.73 6.31 2.49
C THR A 59 6.22 6.41 2.15
N LEU A 60 6.71 7.60 1.80
CA LEU A 60 8.13 7.80 1.53
C LEU A 60 9.01 7.58 2.76
N TRP A 61 8.55 8.04 3.93
CA TRP A 61 9.25 7.79 5.19
C TRP A 61 9.28 6.29 5.53
N ARG A 62 8.15 5.59 5.41
CA ARG A 62 8.05 4.14 5.63
C ARG A 62 8.92 3.33 4.67
N PHE A 63 9.05 3.76 3.43
CA PHE A 63 9.85 3.07 2.44
C PHE A 63 11.33 2.98 2.84
N ARG A 64 11.86 4.00 3.54
CA ARG A 64 13.22 3.99 4.08
C ARG A 64 13.41 2.89 5.13
N LEU A 65 12.42 2.68 6.00
CA LEU A 65 12.46 1.63 7.02
C LEU A 65 12.37 0.24 6.36
N TYR A 66 11.44 0.06 5.43
CA TYR A 66 11.31 -1.16 4.65
C TYR A 66 12.64 -1.54 3.95
N LYS A 67 13.26 -0.59 3.22
CA LYS A 67 14.54 -0.84 2.55
C LYS A 67 15.65 -1.26 3.50
N ARG A 68 15.76 -0.63 4.68
CA ARG A 68 16.77 -1.02 5.69
C ARG A 68 16.55 -2.44 6.18
N THR A 69 15.30 -2.82 6.43
CA THR A 69 14.97 -4.17 6.90
C THR A 69 15.10 -5.23 5.81
N LEU A 70 14.89 -4.85 4.55
CA LEU A 70 15.08 -5.70 3.38
C LEU A 70 16.56 -6.11 3.24
N ILE A 71 17.44 -5.12 3.20
CA ILE A 71 18.90 -5.32 3.12
C ILE A 71 19.39 -6.16 4.29
N ARG A 72 18.89 -5.90 5.51
CA ARG A 72 19.26 -6.68 6.70
C ARG A 72 18.81 -8.13 6.61
N ALA A 73 17.57 -8.39 6.18
CA ALA A 73 17.04 -9.76 6.10
C ALA A 73 17.79 -10.60 5.03
N GLU A 74 18.15 -9.97 3.90
CA GLU A 74 18.92 -10.62 2.85
C GLU A 74 20.38 -10.90 3.26
N GLY A 75 21.00 -9.98 4.00
CA GLY A 75 22.40 -10.10 4.40
C GLY A 75 22.70 -11.15 5.47
N LEU A 76 21.70 -11.73 6.11
CA LEU A 76 21.88 -12.67 7.25
C LEU A 76 22.07 -14.13 6.82
N GLY A 77 21.73 -14.52 5.59
CA GLY A 77 21.86 -15.91 5.13
C GLY A 77 21.27 -16.94 6.11
N ASP A 78 22.08 -17.92 6.52
CA ASP A 78 21.73 -18.98 7.47
C ASP A 78 21.95 -18.60 8.94
N SER A 79 22.19 -17.32 9.26
CA SER A 79 22.40 -16.88 10.63
C SER A 79 21.20 -17.19 11.53
N ALA A 80 21.46 -17.41 12.82
CA ALA A 80 20.42 -17.70 13.81
C ALA A 80 19.35 -16.60 13.90
N GLU A 81 19.69 -15.35 13.57
CA GLU A 81 18.78 -14.20 13.58
C GLU A 81 17.93 -14.07 12.32
N ALA A 82 18.15 -14.88 11.27
CA ALA A 82 17.48 -14.74 9.98
C ALA A 82 15.96 -14.70 10.12
N ALA A 83 15.37 -15.68 10.81
CA ALA A 83 13.92 -15.74 11.03
C ALA A 83 13.35 -14.46 11.66
N SER A 84 14.04 -13.90 12.65
CA SER A 84 13.63 -12.65 13.31
C SER A 84 13.70 -11.43 12.38
N ALA A 85 14.73 -11.35 11.54
CA ALA A 85 14.90 -10.26 10.59
C ALA A 85 13.83 -10.29 9.49
N TRP A 86 13.47 -11.49 9.04
CA TRP A 86 12.36 -11.70 8.12
C TRP A 86 11.01 -11.30 8.71
N ALA A 87 10.73 -11.63 9.98
CA ALA A 87 9.52 -11.17 10.66
C ALA A 87 9.44 -9.63 10.73
N VAL A 88 10.56 -8.96 11.01
CA VAL A 88 10.65 -7.50 11.01
C VAL A 88 10.42 -6.93 9.61
N LEU A 89 10.93 -7.57 8.56
CA LEU A 89 10.68 -7.18 7.17
C LEU A 89 9.19 -7.28 6.81
N HIS A 90 8.53 -8.39 7.13
CA HIS A 90 7.08 -8.59 6.92
C HIS A 90 6.25 -7.49 7.58
N ARG A 91 6.58 -7.14 8.82
CA ARG A 91 5.90 -6.05 9.55
C ARG A 91 6.12 -4.69 8.86
N ASN A 92 7.34 -4.38 8.45
CA ASN A 92 7.63 -3.10 7.80
C ASN A 92 7.01 -2.99 6.41
N GLN A 93 6.95 -4.09 5.65
CA GLN A 93 6.25 -4.11 4.37
C GLN A 93 4.74 -3.87 4.59
N SER A 94 4.12 -4.60 5.53
CA SER A 94 2.68 -4.47 5.81
C SER A 94 2.30 -3.06 6.22
N LEU A 95 3.09 -2.44 7.10
CA LEU A 95 2.87 -1.06 7.53
C LEU A 95 3.15 -0.04 6.43
N GLY A 96 4.12 -0.31 5.55
CA GLY A 96 4.39 0.51 4.39
C GLY A 96 3.26 0.46 3.35
N LEU A 97 2.71 -0.73 3.10
CA LEU A 97 1.55 -0.92 2.24
C LEU A 97 0.28 -0.27 2.81
N ALA A 98 0.07 -0.35 4.13
CA ALA A 98 -1.03 0.35 4.79
C ALA A 98 -0.91 1.87 4.61
N ALA A 99 0.28 2.44 4.76
CA ALA A 99 0.53 3.86 4.48
C ALA A 99 0.31 4.20 2.99
N ALA A 100 0.76 3.34 2.08
CA ALA A 100 0.58 3.51 0.64
C ALA A 100 -0.89 3.45 0.20
N ALA A 101 -1.74 2.77 0.96
CA ALA A 101 -3.19 2.68 0.71
C ALA A 101 -3.99 3.88 1.24
N LEU A 102 -3.39 4.73 2.11
CA LEU A 102 -4.10 5.88 2.70
C LEU A 102 -4.68 6.85 1.67
N PRO A 103 -3.96 7.27 0.60
CA PRO A 103 -4.53 8.15 -0.41
C PRO A 103 -5.82 7.56 -1.00
N ALA A 104 -5.81 6.29 -1.42
CA ALA A 104 -7.00 5.60 -1.92
C ALA A 104 -8.13 5.50 -0.89
N LEU A 105 -7.83 5.21 0.38
CA LEU A 105 -8.84 5.18 1.44
C LEU A 105 -9.51 6.55 1.64
N ILE A 106 -8.71 7.62 1.67
CA ILE A 106 -9.20 9.00 1.75
C ILE A 106 -10.00 9.34 0.50
N ALA A 107 -9.61 8.81 -0.66
CA ALA A 107 -10.34 8.97 -1.92
C ALA A 107 -11.77 8.40 -1.87
N LEU A 108 -11.98 7.26 -1.20
CA LEU A 108 -13.32 6.71 -1.00
C LEU A 108 -14.19 7.65 -0.17
N VAL A 109 -13.63 8.19 0.93
CA VAL A 109 -14.32 9.18 1.77
C VAL A 109 -14.59 10.46 0.99
N HIS A 110 -13.63 10.93 0.19
CA HIS A 110 -13.78 12.07 -0.69
C HIS A 110 -14.93 11.86 -1.68
N TYR A 111 -14.95 10.74 -2.40
CA TYR A 111 -16.01 10.44 -3.37
C TYR A 111 -17.38 10.36 -2.69
N PHE A 112 -17.47 9.76 -1.51
CA PHE A 112 -18.71 9.74 -0.73
C PHE A 112 -19.16 11.16 -0.33
N CYS A 113 -18.23 12.04 0.06
CA CYS A 113 -18.57 13.41 0.46
C CYS A 113 -18.93 14.31 -0.72
N VAL A 114 -18.27 14.18 -1.87
CA VAL A 114 -18.28 15.20 -2.95
C VAL A 114 -18.91 14.66 -4.25
N GLY A 115 -18.92 13.34 -4.47
CA GLY A 115 -19.43 12.72 -5.70
C GLY A 115 -18.49 12.83 -6.91
N GLU A 116 -17.33 13.49 -6.79
CA GLU A 116 -16.40 13.66 -7.90
C GLU A 116 -15.48 12.43 -8.10
N ALA A 117 -15.52 11.85 -9.30
CA ALA A 117 -14.70 10.70 -9.65
C ALA A 117 -13.23 11.05 -9.95
N ILE A 118 -12.92 12.28 -10.36
CA ILE A 118 -11.55 12.66 -10.74
C ILE A 118 -10.58 12.55 -9.55
N PRO A 119 -10.85 13.15 -8.37
CA PRO A 119 -9.99 12.99 -7.19
C PRO A 119 -9.87 11.53 -6.73
N LEU A 120 -10.95 10.75 -6.87
CA LEU A 120 -10.95 9.32 -6.57
C LEU A 120 -9.90 8.59 -7.41
N VAL A 121 -9.96 8.75 -8.73
CA VAL A 121 -9.05 8.08 -9.67
C VAL A 121 -7.60 8.50 -9.43
N LEU A 122 -7.33 9.79 -9.24
CA LEU A 122 -5.98 10.30 -9.03
C LEU A 122 -5.33 9.72 -7.77
N LEU A 123 -6.05 9.74 -6.64
CA LEU A 123 -5.53 9.22 -5.38
C LEU A 123 -5.34 7.69 -5.42
N VAL A 124 -6.21 6.96 -6.12
CA VAL A 124 -6.06 5.51 -6.34
C VAL A 124 -4.82 5.19 -7.17
N ILE A 125 -4.62 5.88 -8.29
CA ILE A 125 -3.43 5.70 -9.15
C ILE A 125 -2.16 5.96 -8.36
N VAL A 126 -2.14 7.06 -7.60
CA VAL A 126 -0.98 7.43 -6.80
C VAL A 126 -0.73 6.43 -5.66
N SER A 127 -1.77 5.90 -5.01
CA SER A 127 -1.64 4.80 -4.06
C SER A 127 -1.04 3.55 -4.69
N LEU A 128 -1.53 3.13 -5.86
CA LEU A 128 -1.00 1.96 -6.58
C LEU A 128 0.47 2.18 -6.97
N GLY A 129 0.82 3.36 -7.47
CA GLY A 129 2.20 3.74 -7.75
C GLY A 129 3.09 3.66 -6.51
N ALA A 130 2.61 4.14 -5.37
CA ALA A 130 3.34 4.08 -4.10
C ALA A 130 3.50 2.63 -3.59
N MET A 131 2.51 1.76 -3.82
CA MET A 131 2.59 0.33 -3.47
C MET A 131 3.67 -0.40 -4.28
N LEU A 132 4.06 0.08 -5.47
CA LEU A 132 5.16 -0.50 -6.24
C LEU A 132 6.51 -0.43 -5.50
N LEU A 133 6.69 0.55 -4.61
CA LEU A 133 7.89 0.66 -3.77
C LEU A 133 8.06 -0.55 -2.83
N TYR A 134 6.97 -1.22 -2.47
CA TYR A 134 6.96 -2.37 -1.57
C TYR A 134 6.84 -3.70 -2.29
N ARG A 135 6.92 -3.71 -3.63
CA ARG A 135 6.84 -4.92 -4.45
C ARG A 135 8.11 -5.76 -4.25
N PRO A 136 7.98 -7.06 -3.88
CA PRO A 136 9.12 -7.96 -3.86
C PRO A 136 9.65 -8.23 -5.28
N PRO A 137 10.97 -8.23 -5.49
CA PRO A 137 11.56 -8.49 -6.81
C PRO A 137 11.13 -9.82 -7.44
N ALA A 138 10.94 -9.78 -8.75
CA ALA A 138 10.44 -10.92 -9.53
C ALA A 138 11.40 -12.12 -9.48
N ALA A 139 12.70 -11.84 -9.56
CA ALA A 139 13.80 -12.80 -9.64
C ALA A 139 13.97 -13.67 -8.38
N TRP A 140 13.38 -13.30 -7.24
CA TRP A 140 13.61 -13.97 -5.95
C TRP A 140 12.51 -14.94 -5.54
N VAL A 141 11.48 -15.10 -6.37
CA VAL A 141 10.31 -15.94 -6.07
C VAL A 141 10.19 -17.13 -7.02
N ASN A 142 10.86 -17.06 -8.16
CA ASN A 142 10.91 -18.12 -9.17
C ASN A 142 12.04 -19.11 -8.86
#